data_AF-A0A850Z4C8-F1
#
_entry.id   AF-A0A850Z4C8-F1
#
_cell.length_a   1.000
_cell.length_b   1.000
_cell.length_c   1.000
_cell.angle_alpha   90.00
_cell.angle_beta   90.00
_cell.angle_gamma   90.00
#
_symmetry.space_group_name_H-M   'P 1'
#
loop_
_entity.id
_entity.type
_entity.pdbx_description
1 polymer ?
#
loop_
_entity_poly.entity_id
_entity_poly.type
_entity_poly.pdbx_seq_one_letter_code
_entity_poly.pdbx_strand_id
1 'polypeptide(L)'
;PGRDYAAQAAPAAKAGSSTGRIVAVIGAVVDVQFDEGLPPILNALEVQGRETRLVLEVAQHLGENTVRTIAMDGTEGLVRGQKVLDSGAPIRIPVGPETLGRIMNVIGEPIDERGPIKTKQFAAIHAEAPEFVEMSVEQEILVTGIKVVDLLAPYAKGGKIGLFGGAGVGKTVLIMELINNVAKAHGGYSVFAGVGERTREGNDLYHEMIESGVINLKDATSKVALVYGQMNEPPGARARVALTGLTVAEYFRDQEGQ
;
A
#
# COMPACT_ATOMS: atom_id res chain seq x y z
N PRO A 1 6.07 -4.85 -21.74
CA PRO A 1 5.48 -3.48 -21.81
C PRO A 1 5.33 -2.90 -20.40
N GLY A 2 6.33 -2.13 -19.96
CA GLY A 2 6.39 -1.63 -18.58
C GLY A 2 5.23 -0.68 -18.26
N ARG A 3 4.64 -0.85 -17.08
CA ARG A 3 3.64 0.09 -16.55
C ARG A 3 4.23 1.50 -16.45
N ASP A 4 3.38 2.50 -16.60
CA ASP A 4 3.79 3.91 -16.55
C ASP A 4 3.92 4.38 -15.09
N TYR A 5 5.15 4.55 -14.62
CA TYR A 5 5.48 5.08 -13.28
C TYR A 5 5.92 6.55 -13.35
N ALA A 6 5.69 7.22 -14.50
CA ALA A 6 6.19 8.56 -14.74
C ALA A 6 5.80 9.56 -13.64
N ALA A 7 6.69 10.53 -13.48
CA ALA A 7 6.59 11.66 -12.58
C ALA A 7 5.43 12.59 -12.92
N GLN A 8 4.22 12.15 -12.64
CA GLN A 8 3.18 13.07 -12.26
C GLN A 8 3.33 13.22 -10.75
N ALA A 9 3.84 14.38 -10.32
CA ALA A 9 3.47 14.91 -9.01
C ALA A 9 1.97 14.66 -8.81
N ALA A 10 1.51 14.41 -7.56
CA ALA A 10 0.08 14.41 -7.22
C ALA A 10 -0.62 15.42 -8.13
N PRO A 11 -1.48 14.95 -9.07
CA PRO A 11 -1.69 15.67 -10.32
C PRO A 11 -2.02 17.12 -10.01
N ALA A 12 -1.19 18.04 -10.51
CA ALA A 12 -1.56 19.44 -10.57
C ALA A 12 -2.82 19.50 -11.44
N ALA A 13 -3.96 19.61 -10.75
CA ALA A 13 -5.28 19.46 -11.31
C ALA A 13 -5.45 20.31 -12.57
N LYS A 14 -5.74 19.66 -13.70
CA LYS A 14 -6.50 20.25 -14.82
C LYS A 14 -6.99 19.18 -15.80
N ALA A 15 -8.08 18.54 -15.42
CA ALA A 15 -9.18 18.14 -16.30
C ALA A 15 -10.45 18.10 -15.44
N GLY A 16 -11.01 19.28 -15.16
CA GLY A 16 -12.25 19.48 -14.38
C GLY A 16 -12.21 18.87 -12.98
N SER A 17 -11.70 19.58 -11.98
CA SER A 17 -11.85 19.16 -10.58
C SER A 17 -13.34 19.15 -10.22
N SER A 18 -14.02 18.02 -10.43
CA SER A 18 -15.41 17.89 -10.05
C SER A 18 -15.45 17.94 -8.53
N THR A 19 -16.25 18.87 -8.02
CA THR A 19 -16.44 19.03 -6.58
C THR A 19 -17.77 18.42 -6.21
N GLY A 20 -17.72 17.43 -5.34
CA GLY A 20 -18.89 16.82 -4.74
C GLY A 20 -19.19 17.40 -3.36
N ARG A 21 -20.33 17.00 -2.80
CA ARG A 21 -20.75 17.32 -1.44
C ARG A 21 -21.18 16.05 -0.73
N ILE A 22 -20.81 15.92 0.54
CA ILE A 22 -21.22 14.79 1.36
C ILE A 22 -22.74 14.85 1.59
N VAL A 23 -23.47 13.80 1.25
CA VAL A 23 -24.92 13.70 1.48
C VAL A 23 -25.27 12.78 2.64
N ALA A 24 -24.46 11.73 2.87
CA ALA A 24 -24.63 10.82 3.99
C ALA A 24 -23.28 10.27 4.50
N VAL A 25 -23.24 9.98 5.80
CA VAL A 25 -22.09 9.36 6.48
C VAL A 25 -22.65 8.23 7.34
N ILE A 26 -22.24 6.99 7.07
CA ILE A 26 -22.70 5.78 7.75
C ILE A 26 -21.46 4.95 8.11
N GLY A 27 -20.89 5.20 9.29
CA GLY A 27 -19.61 4.61 9.68
C GLY A 27 -18.53 4.92 8.65
N ALA A 28 -17.82 3.90 8.17
CA ALA A 28 -16.77 4.04 7.16
C ALA A 28 -17.28 4.27 5.72
N VAL A 29 -18.61 4.30 5.50
CA VAL A 29 -19.21 4.54 4.19
C VAL A 29 -19.68 5.98 4.11
N VAL A 30 -19.25 6.69 3.08
CA VAL A 30 -19.61 8.10 2.84
C VAL A 30 -20.22 8.21 1.45
N ASP A 31 -21.45 8.71 1.35
CA ASP A 31 -22.09 8.97 0.07
C ASP A 31 -21.84 10.44 -0.32
N VAL A 32 -21.34 10.65 -1.52
CA VAL A 32 -20.94 11.97 -2.06
C VAL A 32 -21.71 12.23 -3.35
N GLN A 33 -22.41 13.35 -3.41
CA GLN A 33 -23.15 13.77 -4.60
C GLN A 33 -22.34 14.79 -5.39
N PHE A 34 -22.30 14.61 -6.71
CA PHE A 34 -21.64 15.51 -7.65
C PHE A 34 -22.68 16.21 -8.52
N ASP A 35 -22.52 17.51 -8.74
CA ASP A 35 -23.43 18.25 -9.63
C ASP A 35 -23.17 17.88 -11.10
N GLU A 36 -21.89 17.80 -11.49
CA GLU A 36 -21.40 17.37 -12.80
C GLU A 36 -20.11 16.55 -12.64
N GLY A 37 -19.80 15.69 -13.61
CA GLY A 37 -18.54 14.93 -13.64
C GLY A 37 -18.46 13.85 -12.55
N LEU A 38 -19.30 12.82 -12.68
CA LEU A 38 -19.35 11.69 -11.75
C LEU A 38 -18.02 10.91 -11.76
N PRO A 39 -17.28 10.83 -10.64
CA PRO A 39 -15.99 10.17 -10.61
C PRO A 39 -16.11 8.66 -10.91
N PRO A 40 -15.20 8.06 -11.69
CA PRO A 40 -15.13 6.62 -11.90
C PRO A 40 -15.05 5.81 -10.61
N ILE A 41 -15.43 4.53 -10.69
CA ILE A 41 -15.19 3.58 -9.60
C ILE A 41 -13.66 3.44 -9.41
N LEU A 42 -13.24 3.27 -8.16
CA LEU A 42 -11.85 3.23 -7.68
C LEU A 42 -11.12 4.57 -7.63
N ASN A 43 -11.72 5.68 -8.07
CA ASN A 43 -11.11 7.01 -7.90
C ASN A 43 -10.99 7.38 -6.41
N ALA A 44 -9.88 8.04 -6.08
CA ALA A 44 -9.68 8.69 -4.80
C ALA A 44 -10.33 10.07 -4.80
N LEU A 45 -11.04 10.37 -3.73
CA LEU A 45 -11.62 11.68 -3.46
C LEU A 45 -11.03 12.25 -2.16
N GLU A 46 -10.86 13.56 -2.10
CA GLU A 46 -10.27 14.24 -0.96
C GLU A 46 -11.28 15.17 -0.28
N VAL A 47 -11.54 14.92 1.01
CA VAL A 47 -12.46 15.75 1.80
C VAL A 47 -11.78 17.06 2.19
N GLN A 48 -12.39 18.19 1.83
CA GLN A 48 -11.84 19.52 2.05
C GLN A 48 -12.20 20.07 3.44
N GLY A 49 -11.35 20.94 3.99
CA GLY A 49 -11.62 21.65 5.25
C GLY A 49 -11.43 20.79 6.50
N ARG A 50 -10.49 19.83 6.46
CA ARG A 50 -10.06 19.03 7.60
C ARG A 50 -8.60 19.33 7.93
N GLU A 51 -8.24 19.16 9.20
CA GLU A 51 -6.84 19.23 9.65
C GLU A 51 -6.04 18.01 9.19
N THR A 52 -6.64 16.82 9.33
CA THR A 52 -6.08 15.56 8.82
C THR A 52 -6.64 15.24 7.44
N ARG A 53 -5.76 14.77 6.55
CA ARG A 53 -6.15 14.40 5.18
C ARG A 53 -7.03 13.16 5.24
N LEU A 54 -8.26 13.27 4.73
CA LEU A 54 -9.17 12.14 4.58
C LEU A 54 -9.41 11.85 3.11
N VAL A 55 -8.99 10.65 2.71
CA VAL A 55 -9.23 10.12 1.37
C VAL A 55 -10.41 9.15 1.41
N LEU A 56 -11.30 9.28 0.43
CA LEU A 56 -12.41 8.37 0.19
C LEU A 56 -12.19 7.67 -1.15
N GLU A 57 -12.38 6.36 -1.23
CA GLU A 57 -12.32 5.62 -2.50
C GLU A 57 -13.74 5.35 -3.01
N VAL A 58 -14.02 5.68 -4.26
CA VAL A 58 -15.31 5.39 -4.89
C VAL A 58 -15.48 3.88 -5.07
N ALA A 59 -16.52 3.31 -4.48
CA ALA A 59 -16.82 1.89 -4.57
C ALA A 59 -17.96 1.60 -5.57
N GLN A 60 -18.98 2.46 -5.64
CA GLN A 60 -20.18 2.24 -6.46
C GLN A 60 -20.82 3.55 -6.90
N HIS A 61 -21.57 3.50 -8.00
CA HIS A 61 -22.46 4.58 -8.44
C HIS A 61 -23.90 4.24 -8.02
N LEU A 62 -24.55 5.11 -7.26
CA LEU A 62 -25.90 4.87 -6.71
C LEU A 62 -27.02 5.40 -7.61
N GLY A 63 -26.69 6.22 -8.61
CA GLY A 63 -27.66 7.04 -9.35
C GLY A 63 -27.80 8.44 -8.75
N GLU A 64 -28.62 9.30 -9.37
CA GLU A 64 -28.83 10.69 -8.92
C GLU A 64 -27.51 11.48 -8.71
N ASN A 65 -26.54 11.23 -9.60
CA ASN A 65 -25.16 11.73 -9.53
C ASN A 65 -24.48 11.52 -8.16
N THR A 66 -24.82 10.44 -7.47
CA THR A 66 -24.26 10.08 -6.17
C THR A 66 -23.34 8.88 -6.29
N VAL A 67 -22.16 9.00 -5.69
CA VAL A 67 -21.20 7.90 -5.54
C VAL A 67 -21.16 7.45 -4.09
N ARG A 68 -21.05 6.14 -3.89
CA ARG A 68 -20.78 5.53 -2.60
C ARG A 68 -19.28 5.34 -2.47
N THR A 69 -18.73 5.83 -1.37
CA THR A 69 -17.29 5.79 -1.12
C THR A 69 -16.97 5.08 0.19
N ILE A 70 -15.76 4.54 0.27
CA ILE A 70 -15.20 3.92 1.46
C ILE A 70 -14.10 4.82 1.99
N ALA A 71 -14.18 5.20 3.26
CA ALA A 71 -13.20 6.06 3.91
C ALA A 71 -11.91 5.30 4.25
N MET A 72 -10.76 5.92 3.96
CA MET A 72 -9.44 5.39 4.28
C MET A 72 -8.95 5.79 5.69
N ASP A 73 -9.64 6.71 6.36
CA ASP A 73 -9.36 7.12 7.73
C ASP A 73 -10.68 7.43 8.47
N GLY A 74 -10.60 7.78 9.75
CA GLY A 74 -11.73 8.12 10.60
C GLY A 74 -12.66 9.16 9.98
N THR A 75 -13.96 8.85 10.00
CA THR A 75 -15.04 9.70 9.47
C THR A 75 -15.59 10.67 10.52
N GLU A 76 -14.96 10.77 11.69
CA GLU A 76 -15.34 11.68 12.75
C GLU A 76 -15.26 13.13 12.27
N GLY A 77 -16.23 13.94 12.68
CA GLY A 77 -16.32 15.35 12.31
C GLY A 77 -16.73 15.62 10.85
N LEU A 78 -17.11 14.60 10.08
CA LEU A 78 -17.71 14.82 8.77
C LEU A 78 -19.10 15.43 8.88
N VAL A 79 -19.35 16.45 8.07
CA VAL A 79 -20.64 17.17 8.04
C VAL A 79 -21.24 17.07 6.64
N ARG A 80 -22.57 16.91 6.57
CA ARG A 80 -23.28 16.97 5.29
C ARG A 80 -23.10 18.34 4.63
N GLY A 81 -22.92 18.34 3.32
CA GLY A 81 -22.60 19.52 2.53
C GLY A 81 -21.11 19.84 2.49
N GLN A 82 -20.25 19.14 3.24
CA GLN A 82 -18.80 19.32 3.16
C GLN A 82 -18.30 18.99 1.76
N LYS A 83 -17.38 19.83 1.26
CA LYS A 83 -16.85 19.72 -0.10
C LYS A 83 -15.89 18.55 -0.19
N VAL A 84 -15.99 17.82 -1.30
CA VAL A 84 -15.14 16.69 -1.66
C VAL A 84 -14.57 16.95 -3.05
N LEU A 85 -13.27 16.76 -3.21
CA LEU A 85 -12.56 16.97 -4.46
C LEU A 85 -12.28 15.63 -5.13
N ASP A 86 -12.63 15.48 -6.41
CA ASP A 86 -12.15 14.34 -7.20
C ASP A 86 -10.68 14.53 -7.58
N SER A 87 -9.84 13.53 -7.27
CA SER A 87 -8.43 13.53 -7.67
C SER A 87 -8.23 13.13 -9.14
N GLY A 88 -9.27 12.55 -9.78
CA GLY A 88 -9.23 12.10 -11.16
C GLY A 88 -8.49 10.78 -11.39
N ALA A 89 -7.97 10.17 -10.34
CA ALA A 89 -7.24 8.90 -10.39
C ALA A 89 -7.53 8.04 -9.15
N PRO A 90 -7.19 6.75 -9.15
CA PRO A 90 -7.18 5.95 -7.94
C PRO A 90 -6.18 6.47 -6.91
N ILE A 91 -6.19 5.91 -5.70
CA ILE A 91 -5.18 6.24 -4.68
C ILE A 91 -3.79 5.99 -5.27
N ARG A 92 -2.97 7.04 -5.32
CA ARG A 92 -1.59 6.98 -5.81
C ARG A 92 -0.62 7.12 -4.65
N ILE A 93 0.38 6.26 -4.63
CA ILE A 93 1.37 6.15 -3.55
C ILE A 93 2.77 6.39 -4.10
N PRO A 94 3.71 6.89 -3.27
CA PRO A 94 5.10 6.98 -3.65
C PRO A 94 5.67 5.57 -3.83
N VAL A 95 6.37 5.36 -4.95
CA VAL A 95 7.14 4.15 -5.23
C VAL A 95 8.59 4.53 -5.55
N GLY A 96 9.49 3.56 -5.60
CA GLY A 96 10.92 3.81 -5.85
C GLY A 96 11.83 3.34 -4.73
N PRO A 97 13.15 3.31 -4.98
CA PRO A 97 14.16 3.01 -3.95
C PRO A 97 14.09 3.97 -2.76
N GLU A 98 13.55 5.18 -2.92
CA GLU A 98 13.38 6.17 -1.86
C GLU A 98 12.34 5.77 -0.79
N THR A 99 11.55 4.73 -1.07
CA THR A 99 10.62 4.11 -0.11
C THR A 99 11.30 3.10 0.82
N LEU A 100 12.52 2.66 0.51
CA LEU A 100 13.25 1.68 1.31
C LEU A 100 13.66 2.29 2.66
N GLY A 101 13.45 1.50 3.71
CA GLY A 101 13.66 1.87 5.11
C GLY A 101 12.60 2.82 5.67
N ARG A 102 11.54 3.15 4.91
CA ARG A 102 10.44 4.01 5.34
C ARG A 102 9.23 3.18 5.75
N ILE A 103 8.40 3.77 6.61
CA ILE A 103 7.06 3.25 6.92
C ILE A 103 6.03 4.16 6.30
N MET A 104 5.13 3.59 5.49
CA MET A 104 4.00 4.30 4.89
C MET A 104 2.64 3.70 5.28
N ASN A 105 1.61 4.53 5.32
CA ASN A 105 0.23 4.11 5.50
C ASN A 105 -0.44 3.71 4.15
N VAL A 106 -1.72 3.34 4.21
CA VAL A 106 -2.50 2.93 3.03
C VAL A 106 -2.52 3.94 1.87
N ILE A 107 -2.49 5.24 2.16
CA ILE A 107 -2.51 6.30 1.14
C ILE A 107 -1.10 6.79 0.74
N GLY A 108 -0.05 6.11 1.22
CA GLY A 108 1.33 6.41 0.85
C GLY A 108 1.99 7.54 1.66
N GLU A 109 1.38 7.97 2.76
CA GLU A 109 1.97 8.97 3.65
C GLU A 109 2.95 8.33 4.63
N PRO A 110 4.10 8.96 4.89
CA PRO A 110 5.06 8.44 5.86
C PRO A 110 4.52 8.57 7.29
N ILE A 111 4.60 7.49 8.04
CA ILE A 111 4.21 7.41 9.46
C ILE A 111 5.39 7.12 10.39
N ASP A 112 6.61 7.22 9.87
CA ASP A 112 7.86 6.99 10.61
C ASP A 112 8.48 8.27 11.20
N GLU A 113 7.80 9.42 11.11
CA GLU A 113 8.25 10.74 11.58
C GLU A 113 9.59 11.22 10.96
N ARG A 114 10.05 10.60 9.86
CA ARG A 114 11.32 10.94 9.18
C ARG A 114 11.15 11.94 8.03
N GLY A 115 10.08 12.72 8.09
CA GLY A 115 9.71 13.70 7.07
C GLY A 115 9.15 13.07 5.78
N PRO A 116 8.97 13.85 4.70
CA PRO A 116 8.36 13.36 3.47
C PRO A 116 9.18 12.27 2.75
N ILE A 117 8.52 11.37 2.04
CA ILE A 117 9.16 10.45 1.08
C ILE A 117 9.39 11.24 -0.22
N LYS A 118 10.65 11.60 -0.49
CA LYS A 118 11.02 12.38 -1.68
C LYS A 118 11.24 11.45 -2.87
N THR A 119 10.16 11.05 -3.52
CA THR A 119 10.21 10.30 -4.78
C THR A 119 9.69 11.15 -5.94
N LYS A 120 10.18 10.82 -7.14
CA LYS A 120 9.62 11.34 -8.39
C LYS A 120 8.51 10.43 -8.93
N GLN A 121 8.37 9.21 -8.43
CA GLN A 121 7.53 8.18 -9.04
C GLN A 121 6.34 7.86 -8.14
N PHE A 122 5.15 7.83 -8.74
CA PHE A 122 3.90 7.53 -8.05
C PHE A 122 3.08 6.53 -8.86
N ALA A 123 2.63 5.46 -8.21
CA ALA A 123 1.82 4.41 -8.82
C ALA A 123 0.43 4.35 -8.20
N ALA A 124 -0.58 4.03 -9.00
CA ALA A 124 -1.94 3.76 -8.51
C ALA A 124 -1.99 2.38 -7.84
N ILE A 125 -2.71 2.26 -6.72
CA ILE A 125 -2.83 0.97 -6.00
C ILE A 125 -3.72 -0.05 -6.73
N HIS A 126 -4.50 0.42 -7.69
CA HIS A 126 -5.33 -0.42 -8.55
C HIS A 126 -4.64 -0.53 -9.91
N ALA A 127 -4.19 -1.74 -10.22
CA ALA A 127 -3.58 -2.08 -11.50
C ALA A 127 -4.11 -3.44 -11.97
N GLU A 128 -4.23 -3.61 -13.28
CA GLU A 128 -4.57 -4.89 -13.88
C GLU A 128 -3.46 -5.92 -13.61
N ALA A 129 -3.86 -7.18 -13.45
CA ALA A 129 -2.92 -8.27 -13.31
C ALA A 129 -2.10 -8.45 -14.61
N PRO A 130 -0.87 -9.01 -14.52
CA PRO A 130 -0.09 -9.34 -15.70
C PRO A 130 -0.86 -10.21 -16.70
N GLU A 131 -0.67 -9.95 -17.99
CA GLU A 131 -1.35 -10.72 -19.03
C GLU A 131 -0.83 -12.16 -19.11
N PHE A 132 -1.62 -13.06 -19.71
CA PHE A 132 -1.22 -14.46 -19.88
C PHE A 132 0.12 -14.63 -20.59
N VAL A 133 0.43 -13.75 -21.53
CA VAL A 133 1.68 -13.77 -22.31
C VAL A 133 2.91 -13.35 -21.51
N GLU A 134 2.73 -12.70 -20.35
CA GLU A 134 3.81 -12.23 -19.47
C GLU A 134 4.14 -13.25 -18.37
N MET A 135 3.36 -14.32 -18.23
CA MET A 135 3.59 -15.35 -17.23
C MET A 135 4.79 -16.24 -17.60
N SER A 136 5.78 -16.32 -16.71
CA SER A 136 6.87 -17.29 -16.82
C SER A 136 6.45 -18.67 -16.30
N VAL A 137 6.89 -19.72 -17.00
CA VAL A 137 6.71 -21.13 -16.60
C VAL A 137 7.96 -21.69 -15.90
N GLU A 138 9.02 -20.90 -15.76
CA GLU A 138 10.26 -21.33 -15.12
C GLU A 138 10.03 -21.55 -13.62
N GLN A 139 10.39 -22.76 -13.16
CA GLN A 139 10.31 -23.13 -11.75
C GLN A 139 11.73 -23.22 -11.19
N GLU A 140 12.20 -22.14 -10.60
CA GLU A 140 13.46 -22.09 -9.87
C GLU A 140 13.20 -22.24 -8.36
N ILE A 141 14.06 -22.97 -7.66
CA ILE A 141 13.99 -23.07 -6.20
C ILE A 141 14.59 -21.81 -5.57
N LEU A 142 13.86 -21.19 -4.65
CA LEU A 142 14.35 -20.15 -3.77
C LEU A 142 14.90 -20.80 -2.49
N VAL A 143 16.24 -20.87 -2.39
CA VAL A 143 16.90 -21.36 -1.18
C VAL A 143 16.75 -20.35 -0.05
N THR A 144 16.11 -20.75 1.03
CA THR A 144 15.76 -19.88 2.17
C THR A 144 16.77 -19.93 3.31
N GLY A 145 17.60 -20.97 3.38
CA GLY A 145 18.51 -21.23 4.49
C GLY A 145 17.83 -21.90 5.69
N ILE A 146 16.53 -22.21 5.61
CA ILE A 146 15.75 -22.79 6.69
C ILE A 146 15.59 -24.29 6.43
N LYS A 147 16.27 -25.12 7.22
CA LYS A 147 16.33 -26.59 7.02
C LYS A 147 14.99 -27.26 6.74
N VAL A 148 13.95 -26.94 7.53
CA VAL A 148 12.64 -27.58 7.37
C VAL A 148 11.93 -27.12 6.10
N VAL A 149 12.09 -25.85 5.71
CA VAL A 149 11.50 -25.28 4.50
C VAL A 149 12.24 -25.84 3.29
N ASP A 150 13.55 -25.70 3.23
CA ASP A 150 14.35 -26.12 2.07
C ASP A 150 14.31 -27.64 1.83
N LEU A 151 14.10 -28.46 2.87
CA LEU A 151 14.05 -29.92 2.75
C LEU A 151 12.63 -30.46 2.49
N LEU A 152 11.62 -30.01 3.24
CA LEU A 152 10.28 -30.62 3.21
C LEU A 152 9.29 -29.87 2.33
N ALA A 153 9.43 -28.54 2.21
CA ALA A 153 8.50 -27.68 1.50
C ALA A 153 9.25 -26.51 0.81
N PRO A 154 10.12 -26.81 -0.17
CA PRO A 154 10.97 -25.81 -0.78
C PRO A 154 10.15 -24.72 -1.47
N TYR A 155 10.60 -23.47 -1.34
CA TYR A 155 9.93 -22.34 -1.97
C TYR A 155 10.35 -22.22 -3.43
N ALA A 156 9.39 -21.91 -4.30
CA ALA A 156 9.66 -21.57 -5.69
C ALA A 156 9.81 -20.04 -5.83
N LYS A 157 10.80 -19.60 -6.61
CA LYS A 157 10.98 -18.19 -6.97
C LYS A 157 9.76 -17.72 -7.78
N GLY A 158 9.23 -16.54 -7.45
CA GLY A 158 7.95 -16.07 -8.00
C GLY A 158 6.71 -16.81 -7.50
N GLY A 159 6.88 -17.78 -6.59
CA GLY A 159 5.80 -18.54 -5.98
C GLY A 159 5.02 -17.76 -4.92
N LYS A 160 3.82 -18.27 -4.60
CA LYS A 160 2.99 -17.77 -3.48
C LYS A 160 3.13 -18.73 -2.30
N ILE A 161 3.46 -18.18 -1.14
CA ILE A 161 3.74 -18.96 0.08
C ILE A 161 2.69 -18.62 1.14
N GLY A 162 2.12 -19.63 1.79
CA GLY A 162 1.20 -19.47 2.91
C GLY A 162 1.80 -19.97 4.21
N LEU A 163 1.87 -19.09 5.22
CA LEU A 163 2.30 -19.44 6.58
C LEU A 163 1.07 -19.62 7.49
N PHE A 164 0.59 -20.84 7.60
CA PHE A 164 -0.58 -21.17 8.41
C PHE A 164 -0.20 -21.49 9.85
N GLY A 165 -0.78 -20.78 10.82
CA GLY A 165 -0.50 -21.01 12.23
C GLY A 165 -1.31 -20.12 13.16
N GLY A 166 -1.44 -20.56 14.41
CA GLY A 166 -2.14 -19.84 15.48
C GLY A 166 -1.42 -18.56 15.93
N ALA A 167 -1.95 -17.92 16.97
CA ALA A 167 -1.25 -16.82 17.64
C ALA A 167 0.00 -17.34 18.39
N GLY A 168 1.10 -16.59 18.33
CA GLY A 168 2.31 -16.89 19.11
C GLY A 168 3.18 -18.05 18.59
N VAL A 169 2.86 -18.66 17.44
CA VAL A 169 3.64 -19.79 16.89
C VAL A 169 4.92 -19.36 16.13
N GLY A 170 5.29 -18.08 16.17
CA GLY A 170 6.50 -17.58 15.53
C GLY A 170 6.38 -17.20 14.05
N LYS A 171 5.17 -16.90 13.53
CA LYS A 171 4.98 -16.47 12.13
C LYS A 171 5.80 -15.22 11.77
N THR A 172 5.71 -14.18 12.60
CA THR A 172 6.45 -12.92 12.39
C THR A 172 7.95 -13.16 12.44
N VAL A 173 8.41 -13.98 13.39
CA VAL A 173 9.83 -14.38 13.50
C VAL A 173 10.30 -15.10 12.24
N LEU A 174 9.50 -16.02 11.70
CA LEU A 174 9.83 -16.70 10.46
C LEU A 174 9.89 -15.74 9.26
N ILE A 175 8.98 -14.76 9.18
CA ILE A 175 9.01 -13.74 8.11
C ILE A 175 10.26 -12.88 8.22
N MET A 176 10.64 -12.44 9.43
CA MET A 176 11.86 -11.67 9.65
C MET A 176 13.11 -12.44 9.22
N GLU A 177 13.18 -13.72 9.58
CA GLU A 177 14.30 -14.59 9.20
C GLU A 177 14.36 -14.79 7.67
N LEU A 178 13.22 -14.95 7.00
CA LEU A 178 13.14 -15.01 5.55
C LEU A 178 13.64 -13.70 4.90
N ILE A 179 13.21 -12.54 5.39
CA ILE A 179 13.67 -11.24 4.89
C ILE A 179 15.19 -11.11 5.07
N ASN A 180 15.70 -11.46 6.25
CA ASN A 180 17.13 -11.41 6.55
C ASN A 180 17.95 -12.31 5.61
N ASN A 181 17.51 -13.56 5.40
CA ASN A 181 18.23 -14.51 4.55
C ASN A 181 18.14 -14.14 3.07
N VAL A 182 16.97 -13.68 2.60
CA VAL A 182 16.79 -13.22 1.22
C VAL A 182 17.60 -11.95 0.95
N ALA A 183 17.56 -10.96 1.85
CA ALA A 183 18.31 -9.72 1.70
C ALA A 183 19.83 -9.94 1.71
N LYS A 184 20.34 -10.86 2.55
CA LYS A 184 21.77 -11.18 2.63
C LYS A 184 22.28 -12.07 1.49
N ALA A 185 21.50 -13.07 1.06
CA ALA A 185 21.95 -14.05 0.09
C ALA A 185 21.61 -13.71 -1.36
N HIS A 186 20.45 -13.09 -1.60
CA HIS A 186 19.92 -12.85 -2.96
C HIS A 186 19.97 -11.38 -3.37
N GLY A 187 20.31 -10.46 -2.45
CA GLY A 187 20.53 -9.04 -2.75
C GLY A 187 19.30 -8.23 -3.16
N GLY A 188 18.12 -8.86 -3.20
CA GLY A 188 16.86 -8.24 -3.60
C GLY A 188 16.22 -7.38 -2.52
N TYR A 189 15.21 -6.59 -2.93
CA TYR A 189 14.40 -5.80 -2.02
C TYR A 189 13.25 -6.63 -1.42
N SER A 190 12.86 -6.27 -0.21
CA SER A 190 11.69 -6.84 0.49
C SER A 190 10.63 -5.77 0.68
N VAL A 191 9.36 -6.17 0.61
CA VAL A 191 8.24 -5.29 0.96
C VAL A 191 7.41 -6.01 2.00
N PHE A 192 7.21 -5.38 3.15
CA PHE A 192 6.36 -5.92 4.21
C PHE A 192 5.07 -5.11 4.28
N ALA A 193 3.94 -5.78 4.02
CA ALA A 193 2.61 -5.20 4.17
C ALA A 193 1.93 -5.77 5.43
N GLY A 194 1.88 -4.97 6.50
CA GLY A 194 1.20 -5.34 7.74
C GLY A 194 -0.29 -5.03 7.66
N VAL A 195 -1.09 -6.03 7.28
CA VAL A 195 -2.54 -5.90 7.05
C VAL A 195 -3.32 -6.31 8.30
N GLY A 196 -3.89 -5.34 9.01
CA GLY A 196 -4.67 -5.59 10.21
C GLY A 196 -3.86 -6.25 11.33
N GLU A 197 -2.54 -6.05 11.34
CA GLU A 197 -1.65 -6.51 12.40
C GLU A 197 -1.69 -5.57 13.61
N ARG A 198 -1.22 -6.06 14.77
CA ARG A 198 -1.11 -5.22 15.96
C ARG A 198 -0.03 -4.17 15.79
N THR A 199 -0.30 -2.94 16.22
CA THR A 199 0.69 -1.85 16.22
C THR A 199 1.96 -2.21 16.97
N ARG A 200 1.85 -2.93 18.09
CA ARG A 200 3.00 -3.43 18.85
C ARG A 200 3.89 -4.34 18.00
N GLU A 201 3.30 -5.29 17.28
CA GLU A 201 4.05 -6.25 16.46
C GLU A 201 4.75 -5.54 15.29
N GLY A 202 4.12 -4.54 14.68
CA GLY A 202 4.75 -3.71 13.65
C GLY A 202 5.88 -2.81 14.19
N ASN A 203 5.74 -2.30 15.42
CA ASN A 203 6.78 -1.53 16.08
C ASN A 203 8.00 -2.39 16.45
N ASP A 204 7.75 -3.58 17.03
CA ASP A 204 8.81 -4.53 17.39
C ASP A 204 9.57 -4.96 16.12
N LEU A 205 8.84 -5.31 15.06
CA LEU A 205 9.40 -5.62 13.73
C LEU A 205 10.30 -4.51 13.20
N TYR A 206 9.88 -3.25 13.31
CA TYR A 206 10.66 -2.10 12.84
C TYR A 206 11.99 -1.96 13.59
N HIS A 207 11.96 -2.10 14.92
CA HIS A 207 13.18 -2.00 15.74
C HIS A 207 14.11 -3.19 15.52
N GLU A 208 13.58 -4.42 15.41
CA GLU A 208 14.37 -5.60 15.09
C GLU A 208 15.04 -5.50 13.71
N MET A 209 14.36 -4.91 12.72
CA MET A 209 14.94 -4.64 11.40
C MET A 209 16.05 -3.57 11.44
N ILE A 210 15.97 -2.60 12.35
CA ILE A 210 17.04 -1.62 12.59
C ILE A 210 18.25 -2.30 13.24
N GLU A 211 18.02 -3.11 14.27
CA GLU A 211 19.09 -3.80 15.01
C GLU A 211 19.81 -4.84 14.15
N SER A 212 19.09 -5.57 13.30
CA SER A 212 19.65 -6.55 12.37
C SER A 212 20.33 -5.94 11.15
N GLY A 213 20.21 -4.62 10.95
CA GLY A 213 20.79 -3.89 9.83
C GLY A 213 20.05 -4.03 8.50
N VAL A 214 18.83 -4.60 8.51
CA VAL A 214 17.95 -4.67 7.32
C VAL A 214 17.41 -3.27 6.97
N ILE A 215 17.09 -2.48 8.00
CA ILE A 215 16.78 -1.06 7.90
C ILE A 215 17.97 -0.28 8.46
N ASN A 216 18.52 0.62 7.66
CA ASN A 216 19.54 1.55 8.09
C ASN A 216 18.97 2.97 8.10
N LEU A 217 19.06 3.62 9.26
CA LEU A 217 18.55 4.98 9.45
C LEU A 217 19.53 6.06 8.97
N LYS A 218 20.82 5.73 8.85
CA LYS A 218 21.91 6.67 8.58
C LYS A 218 22.32 6.72 7.12
N ASP A 219 22.17 5.62 6.40
CA ASP A 219 22.53 5.52 4.99
C ASP A 219 21.37 4.94 4.15
N ALA A 220 21.55 4.94 2.82
CA ALA A 220 20.56 4.44 1.87
C ALA A 220 20.72 2.94 1.59
N THR A 221 21.22 2.14 2.55
CA THR A 221 21.43 0.69 2.35
C THR A 221 20.26 -0.18 2.75
N SER A 222 19.17 0.43 3.26
CA SER A 222 17.94 -0.28 3.64
C SER A 222 17.43 -1.16 2.49
N LYS A 223 17.02 -2.38 2.82
CA LYS A 223 16.56 -3.39 1.84
C LYS A 223 15.07 -3.70 1.93
N VAL A 224 14.35 -3.07 2.84
CA VAL A 224 12.92 -3.33 3.06
C VAL A 224 12.10 -2.05 3.02
N ALA A 225 10.94 -2.06 2.37
CA ALA A 225 9.91 -1.03 2.51
C ALA A 225 8.78 -1.55 3.40
N LEU A 226 8.30 -0.74 4.35
CA LEU A 226 7.24 -1.11 5.28
C LEU A 226 5.95 -0.36 4.93
N VAL A 227 4.85 -1.11 4.77
CA VAL A 227 3.51 -0.59 4.54
C VAL A 227 2.59 -1.09 5.63
N TYR A 228 1.97 -0.19 6.39
CA TYR A 228 1.12 -0.56 7.52
C TYR A 228 -0.30 -0.05 7.39
N GLY A 229 -1.23 -0.93 7.75
CA GLY A 229 -2.66 -0.65 7.86
C GLY A 229 -3.18 -1.44 9.04
N GLN A 230 -3.07 -0.88 10.23
CA GLN A 230 -3.10 -1.60 11.49
C GLN A 230 -4.54 -1.86 11.99
N MET A 231 -4.68 -2.66 13.06
CA MET A 231 -5.99 -3.00 13.63
C MET A 231 -6.83 -1.79 14.08
N ASN A 232 -6.20 -0.68 14.44
CA ASN A 232 -6.86 0.56 14.85
C ASN A 232 -7.43 1.36 13.66
N GLU A 233 -7.02 1.05 12.42
CA GLU A 233 -7.48 1.75 11.23
C GLU A 233 -8.84 1.21 10.74
N PRO A 234 -9.64 2.06 10.08
CA PRO A 234 -10.94 1.66 9.56
C PRO A 234 -10.82 0.50 8.57
N PRO A 235 -11.93 -0.25 8.35
CA PRO A 235 -11.91 -1.39 7.44
C PRO A 235 -11.51 -1.01 6.00
N GLY A 236 -11.76 0.22 5.56
CA GLY A 236 -11.34 0.71 4.25
C GLY A 236 -9.81 0.69 4.07
N ALA A 237 -9.08 1.22 5.05
CA ALA A 237 -7.62 1.20 5.06
C ALA A 237 -7.07 -0.24 5.02
N ARG A 238 -7.59 -1.11 5.90
CA ARG A 238 -7.17 -2.51 5.99
C ARG A 238 -7.48 -3.30 4.71
N ALA A 239 -8.54 -2.95 4.00
CA ALA A 239 -8.91 -3.58 2.73
C ALA A 239 -8.02 -3.14 1.54
N ARG A 240 -7.29 -2.02 1.65
CA ARG A 240 -6.46 -1.47 0.57
C ARG A 240 -4.97 -1.53 0.84
N VAL A 241 -4.55 -1.61 2.10
CA VAL A 241 -3.12 -1.59 2.44
C VAL A 241 -2.32 -2.75 1.83
N ALA A 242 -2.95 -3.90 1.63
CA ALA A 242 -2.32 -5.02 0.90
C ALA A 242 -1.98 -4.63 -0.55
N LEU A 243 -2.85 -3.85 -1.21
CA LEU A 243 -2.63 -3.35 -2.56
C LEU A 243 -1.52 -2.29 -2.58
N THR A 244 -1.45 -1.44 -1.55
CA THR A 244 -0.35 -0.48 -1.37
C THR A 244 1.00 -1.20 -1.32
N GLY A 245 1.11 -2.25 -0.49
CA GLY A 245 2.32 -3.08 -0.44
C GLY A 245 2.62 -3.80 -1.75
N LEU A 246 1.60 -4.34 -2.41
CA LEU A 246 1.75 -4.98 -3.72
C LEU A 246 2.27 -3.98 -4.76
N THR A 247 1.76 -2.75 -4.78
CA THR A 247 2.15 -1.71 -5.73
C THR A 247 3.62 -1.31 -5.58
N VAL A 248 4.12 -1.24 -4.35
CA VAL A 248 5.54 -1.02 -4.07
C VAL A 248 6.37 -2.19 -4.60
N ALA A 249 5.95 -3.43 -4.36
CA ALA A 249 6.64 -4.62 -4.85
C ALA A 249 6.64 -4.72 -6.38
N GLU A 250 5.52 -4.39 -7.02
CA GLU A 250 5.38 -4.40 -8.47
C GLU A 250 6.24 -3.34 -9.15
N TYR A 251 6.46 -2.18 -8.52
CA TYR A 251 7.45 -1.22 -9.02
C TYR A 251 8.85 -1.85 -9.11
N PHE A 252 9.30 -2.51 -8.04
CA PHE A 252 10.62 -3.15 -8.03
C PHE A 252 10.72 -4.28 -9.06
N ARG A 253 9.65 -5.05 -9.26
CA ARG A 253 9.57 -6.09 -10.30
C ARG A 253 9.65 -5.50 -11.71
N ASP A 254 8.81 -4.50 -12.01
CA ASP A 254 8.56 -4.05 -13.39
C ASP A 254 9.58 -3.01 -13.88
N GLN A 255 10.10 -2.14 -12.99
CA GLN A 255 11.03 -1.07 -13.36
C GLN A 255 12.48 -1.36 -12.97
N GLU A 256 12.70 -1.96 -11.79
CA GLU A 256 14.05 -2.27 -11.31
C GLU A 256 14.49 -3.70 -11.67
N GLY A 257 13.56 -4.55 -12.12
CA GLY A 257 13.83 -5.93 -12.52
C GLY A 257 14.26 -6.84 -11.36
N GLN A 258 13.78 -6.57 -10.14
CA GLN A 258 14.14 -7.28 -8.90
C GLN A 258 13.03 -8.15 -8.34
#